data_AF-A0A2E2TG50-F1
#
_entry.id   AF-A0A2E2TG50-F1
#
_cell.length_a   1.000
_cell.length_b   1.000
_cell.length_c   1.000
_cell.angle_alpha   90.00
_cell.angle_beta   90.00
_cell.angle_gamma   90.00
#
_symmetry.space_group_name_H-M   'P 1'
#
loop_
_entity.id
_entity.type
_entity.pdbx_description
1 polymer ?
#
loop_
_entity_poly.entity_id
_entity_poly.type
_entity_poly.pdbx_seq_one_letter_code
_entity_poly.pdbx_strand_id
1 'polypeptide(L)'
;MSQFDTGALGLLSPIQQHLDNPDVSEILLNRPEEVFIEAKGHMRCMCVPALDKNRLLRLFQLIASENNQQLNDEMPLLSGSLADGSRVQLVLPPTAIYPTLSIRRKSVNGLSLNDYQAQNYYQKTIAFDLNNENKAQEKAGLYQLYKNQDWSTFIKTAILEKKNIVISGGTSSGKTTFLNACLQEIPADTRIITLAARQGRLKAESRSPR
;
A
#
# COMPACT_ATOMS: atom_id res chain seq x y z
N MET A 1 18.86 15.67 -16.51
CA MET A 1 18.77 17.01 -15.91
C MET A 1 17.88 16.88 -14.68
N SER A 2 18.47 16.89 -13.48
CA SER A 2 17.72 16.76 -12.22
C SER A 2 16.88 18.02 -12.01
N GLN A 3 15.55 17.87 -12.05
CA GLN A 3 14.64 18.84 -11.48
C GLN A 3 15.07 19.08 -10.03
N PHE A 4 15.30 20.34 -9.65
CA PHE A 4 15.50 20.69 -8.25
C PHE A 4 14.15 20.48 -7.55
N ASP A 5 14.01 19.34 -6.86
CA ASP A 5 12.82 19.06 -6.07
C ASP A 5 12.63 20.18 -5.03
N THR A 6 11.59 20.97 -5.23
CA THR A 6 11.25 22.10 -4.36
C THR A 6 10.33 21.59 -3.23
N GLY A 7 10.41 22.19 -2.04
CA GLY A 7 9.55 21.83 -0.91
C GLY A 7 10.05 20.66 -0.06
N ALA A 8 9.13 19.87 0.50
CA ALA A 8 9.44 18.77 1.41
C ALA A 8 10.36 17.70 0.77
N LEU A 9 10.15 17.38 -0.51
CA LEU A 9 10.98 16.41 -1.24
C LEU A 9 12.45 16.85 -1.32
N GLY A 10 12.72 18.14 -1.52
CA GLY A 10 14.09 18.67 -1.51
C GLY A 10 14.81 18.43 -0.19
N LEU A 11 14.10 18.51 0.94
CA LEU A 11 14.65 18.19 2.26
C LEU A 11 14.83 16.68 2.49
N LEU A 12 14.15 15.83 1.72
CA LEU A 12 14.36 14.37 1.73
C LEU A 12 15.49 13.90 0.80
N SER A 13 16.13 14.80 0.06
CA SER A 13 17.24 14.47 -0.86
C SER A 13 18.32 13.51 -0.34
N PRO A 14 18.73 13.47 0.95
CA PRO A 14 19.73 12.52 1.45
C PRO A 14 19.30 11.06 1.34
N ILE A 15 17.99 10.80 1.25
CA ILE A 15 17.40 9.47 1.07
C ILE A 15 16.65 9.33 -0.25
N GLN A 16 16.90 10.23 -1.22
CA GLN A 16 16.22 10.22 -2.53
C GLN A 16 16.37 8.88 -3.24
N GLN A 17 17.55 8.27 -3.20
CA GLN A 17 17.80 6.93 -3.76
C GLN A 17 16.84 5.84 -3.23
N HIS A 18 16.31 6.00 -2.02
CA HIS A 18 15.34 5.07 -1.44
C HIS A 18 13.90 5.45 -1.78
N LEU A 19 13.63 6.75 -1.93
CA LEU A 19 12.37 7.26 -2.47
C LEU A 19 12.20 6.94 -3.95
N ASP A 20 13.27 6.76 -4.72
CA ASP A 20 13.16 6.40 -6.14
C ASP A 20 13.10 4.88 -6.35
N ASN A 21 13.53 4.09 -5.36
CA ASN A 21 13.59 2.64 -5.47
C ASN A 21 12.20 1.99 -5.35
N PRO A 22 11.66 1.33 -6.41
CA PRO A 22 10.32 0.76 -6.40
C PRO A 22 10.14 -0.41 -5.43
N ASP A 23 11.22 -1.01 -4.95
CA ASP A 23 11.19 -2.13 -3.99
C ASP A 23 11.01 -1.65 -2.53
N VAL A 24 11.23 -0.36 -2.26
CA VAL A 24 11.07 0.24 -0.93
C VAL A 24 9.60 0.55 -0.68
N SER A 25 9.04 0.00 0.40
CA SER A 25 7.63 0.18 0.75
C SER A 25 7.42 1.08 1.97
N GLU A 26 8.37 1.11 2.91
CA GLU A 26 8.35 2.02 4.06
C GLU A 26 9.71 2.65 4.34
N ILE A 27 9.68 3.90 4.81
CA ILE A 27 10.83 4.66 5.32
C ILE A 27 10.43 5.25 6.67
N LEU A 28 11.20 5.00 7.72
CA LEU A 28 10.92 5.45 9.08
C LEU A 28 12.13 6.21 9.64
N LEU A 29 11.88 7.31 10.35
CA LEU A 29 12.85 7.97 11.22
C LEU A 29 12.26 8.08 12.61
N ASN A 30 12.82 7.34 13.56
CA ASN A 30 12.37 7.36 14.96
C ASN A 30 13.13 8.38 15.82
N ARG A 31 14.28 8.85 15.31
CA ARG A 31 15.14 9.87 15.92
C ARG A 31 16.01 10.53 14.84
N PRO A 32 16.61 11.70 15.12
CA PRO A 32 17.54 12.33 14.19
C PRO A 32 18.64 11.38 13.75
N GLU A 33 19.03 11.50 12.48
CA GLU A 33 20.13 10.76 11.85
C GLU A 33 19.91 9.25 11.68
N GLU A 34 18.85 8.66 12.25
CA GLU A 34 18.58 7.21 12.15
C GLU A 34 17.40 6.94 11.22
N VAL A 35 17.66 6.23 10.12
CA VAL A 35 16.67 5.89 9.10
C VAL A 35 16.51 4.39 8.99
N PHE A 36 15.28 3.90 9.08
CA PHE A 36 14.90 2.55 8.74
C PHE A 36 14.29 2.52 7.34
N ILE A 37 14.72 1.58 6.52
CA ILE A 37 14.20 1.33 5.19
C ILE A 37 13.68 -0.10 5.15
N GLU A 38 12.41 -0.26 4.78
CA GLU A 38 11.83 -1.56 4.48
C GLU A 38 11.74 -1.75 2.97
N ALA A 39 12.28 -2.87 2.51
CA ALA A 39 12.17 -3.32 1.13
C ALA A 39 11.99 -4.83 1.07
N LYS A 40 11.01 -5.30 0.29
CA LYS A 40 10.69 -6.73 0.08
C LYS A 40 10.53 -7.52 1.40
N GLY A 41 9.96 -6.92 2.43
CA GLY A 41 9.74 -7.51 3.75
C GLY A 41 10.95 -7.48 4.67
N HIS A 42 12.07 -6.89 4.25
CA HIS A 42 13.30 -6.79 5.03
C HIS A 42 13.55 -5.35 5.47
N MET A 43 13.72 -5.16 6.77
CA MET A 43 14.00 -3.86 7.36
C MET A 43 15.49 -3.71 7.65
N ARG A 44 16.08 -2.59 7.21
CA ARG A 44 17.47 -2.23 7.51
C ARG A 44 17.53 -0.85 8.14
N CYS A 45 18.42 -0.68 9.12
CA CYS A 45 18.73 0.60 9.72
C CYS A 45 20.00 1.19 9.10
N MET A 46 20.04 2.51 8.92
CA MET A 46 21.21 3.24 8.44
C MET A 46 21.32 4.60 9.11
N CYS A 47 22.56 5.05 9.29
CA CYS A 47 22.87 6.39 9.77
C CYS A 47 22.93 7.38 8.60
N VAL A 48 22.20 8.49 8.71
CA VAL A 48 22.12 9.58 7.73
C VAL A 48 22.28 10.92 8.49
N PRO A 49 23.52 11.36 8.77
CA PRO A 49 23.77 12.56 9.57
C PRO A 49 23.13 13.84 9.01
N ALA A 50 22.90 13.88 7.70
CA ALA A 50 22.24 14.99 7.04
C ALA A 50 20.78 15.19 7.49
N LEU A 51 20.10 14.15 8.01
CA LEU A 51 18.74 14.22 8.55
C LEU A 51 18.76 14.51 10.06
N ASP A 52 19.43 15.61 10.42
CA ASP A 52 19.51 16.10 11.79
C ASP A 52 18.17 16.68 12.29
N LYS A 53 18.12 17.01 13.58
CA LYS A 53 16.92 17.58 14.22
C LYS A 53 16.40 18.84 13.52
N ASN A 54 17.29 19.75 13.11
CA ASN A 54 16.88 21.01 12.50
C ASN A 54 16.28 20.80 11.12
N ARG A 55 16.86 19.91 10.33
CA ARG A 55 16.34 19.53 9.02
C ARG A 55 15.00 18.82 9.13
N LEU A 56 14.85 17.90 10.09
CA LEU A 56 13.57 17.23 10.34
C LEU A 56 12.47 18.22 10.73
N LEU A 57 12.74 19.17 11.62
CA LEU A 57 11.73 20.19 11.99
C LEU A 57 11.33 21.05 10.78
N ARG A 58 12.28 21.46 9.94
CA ARG A 58 11.97 22.20 8.69
C ARG A 58 11.15 21.34 7.72
N LEU A 59 11.52 20.08 7.55
CA LEU A 59 10.78 19.12 6.74
C LEU A 59 9.34 18.97 7.22
N PHE A 60 9.14 18.85 8.53
CA PHE A 60 7.82 18.66 9.12
C PHE A 60 6.93 19.88 8.91
N GLN A 61 7.48 21.08 9.07
CA GLN A 61 6.76 22.33 8.79
C GLN A 61 6.39 22.46 7.30
N LEU A 62 7.29 22.08 6.38
CA LEU A 62 6.98 22.08 4.95
C LEU A 62 5.88 21.07 4.60
N ILE A 63 5.96 19.83 5.10
CA ILE A 63 4.93 18.81 4.89
C ILE A 63 3.59 19.30 5.46
N ALA A 64 3.58 19.90 6.65
CA ALA A 64 2.38 20.44 7.26
C ALA A 64 1.75 21.53 6.39
N SER A 65 2.55 22.47 5.92
CA SER A 65 2.11 23.54 5.01
C SER A 65 1.57 22.97 3.69
N GLU A 66 2.25 22.01 3.07
CA GLU A 66 1.81 21.36 1.82
C GLU A 66 0.49 20.59 1.99
N ASN A 67 0.22 20.08 3.20
CA ASN A 67 -1.02 19.39 3.53
C ASN A 67 -2.11 20.33 4.10
N ASN A 68 -1.87 21.64 4.14
CA ASN A 68 -2.76 22.64 4.76
C ASN A 68 -3.15 22.29 6.21
N GLN A 69 -2.19 21.78 6.97
CA GLN A 69 -2.35 21.35 8.36
C GLN A 69 -1.37 22.11 9.26
N GLN A 70 -1.66 22.13 10.55
CA GLN A 70 -0.74 22.65 11.57
C GLN A 70 -0.01 21.50 12.24
N LEU A 71 1.25 21.75 12.62
CA LEU A 71 2.07 20.83 13.38
C LEU A 71 2.91 21.64 14.36
N ASN A 72 2.57 21.55 15.64
CA ASN A 72 3.17 22.30 16.75
C ASN A 72 2.98 21.52 18.06
N ASP A 73 3.37 22.12 19.19
CA ASP A 73 3.33 21.44 20.49
C ASP A 73 1.89 21.15 20.97
N GLU A 74 0.88 21.91 20.51
CA GLU A 74 -0.55 21.67 20.82
C GLU A 74 -1.17 20.61 19.89
N MET A 75 -0.73 20.56 18.63
CA MET A 75 -1.14 19.59 17.62
C MET A 75 0.09 18.80 17.11
N PRO A 76 0.65 17.87 17.93
CA PRO A 76 1.93 17.24 17.64
C PRO A 76 1.83 16.07 16.64
N LEU A 77 0.64 15.76 16.12
CA LEU A 77 0.39 14.64 15.22
C LEU A 77 -0.11 15.13 13.87
N LEU A 78 0.49 14.64 12.79
CA LEU A 78 0.05 14.94 11.43
C LEU A 78 -0.07 13.66 10.61
N SER A 79 -1.17 13.53 9.86
CA SER A 79 -1.34 12.51 8.82
C SER A 79 -1.66 13.20 7.50
N GLY A 80 -0.81 12.96 6.49
CA GLY A 80 -0.87 13.65 5.21
C GLY A 80 -0.32 12.82 4.05
N SER A 81 0.09 13.50 2.98
CA SER A 81 0.73 12.90 1.82
C SER A 81 1.86 13.78 1.30
N LEU A 82 2.87 13.17 0.70
CA LEU A 82 3.94 13.85 -0.03
C LEU A 82 3.52 14.10 -1.48
N ALA A 83 4.27 14.94 -2.20
CA ALA A 83 3.98 15.28 -3.60
C ALA A 83 4.03 14.08 -4.56
N ASP A 84 4.80 13.03 -4.25
CA ASP A 84 4.85 11.77 -5.01
C ASP A 84 3.63 10.85 -4.74
N GLY A 85 2.73 11.26 -3.85
CA GLY A 85 1.56 10.51 -3.42
C GLY A 85 1.84 9.45 -2.35
N SER A 86 3.07 9.38 -1.82
CA SER A 86 3.39 8.58 -0.62
C SER A 86 2.64 9.15 0.58
N ARG A 87 2.18 8.26 1.48
CA ARG A 87 1.50 8.68 2.70
C ARG A 87 2.54 9.02 3.75
N VAL A 88 2.30 10.05 4.54
CA VAL A 88 3.22 10.48 5.59
C VAL A 88 2.52 10.65 6.92
N GLN A 89 3.20 10.23 7.99
CA GLN A 89 2.83 10.52 9.36
C GLN A 89 3.99 11.20 10.08
N LEU A 90 3.68 12.28 10.79
CA LEU A 90 4.63 13.05 11.59
C LEU A 90 4.18 13.06 13.04
N VAL A 91 5.15 12.97 13.94
CA VAL A 91 4.94 13.09 15.39
C VAL A 91 6.01 14.01 15.96
N LEU A 92 5.59 15.03 16.70
CA LEU A 92 6.48 15.89 17.49
C LEU A 92 6.50 15.48 18.97
N PRO A 93 7.56 15.87 19.71
CA PRO A 93 7.49 15.90 21.16
C PRO A 93 6.33 16.77 21.67
N PRO A 94 5.72 16.44 22.83
CA PRO A 94 6.09 15.34 23.73
C PRO A 94 5.50 13.97 23.36
N THR A 95 4.66 13.87 22.31
CA THR A 95 3.99 12.61 21.93
C THR A 95 4.97 11.53 21.47
N ALA A 96 6.11 11.93 20.93
CA ALA A 96 7.29 11.08 20.76
C ALA A 96 8.52 11.72 21.44
N ILE A 97 9.51 10.91 21.80
CA ILE A 97 10.75 11.41 22.41
C ILE A 97 11.50 12.33 21.44
N TYR A 98 11.44 12.03 20.15
CA TYR A 98 12.06 12.79 19.07
C TYR A 98 11.03 13.14 17.98
N PRO A 99 11.31 14.11 17.11
CA PRO A 99 10.54 14.28 15.87
C PRO A 99 10.61 13.01 15.02
N THR A 100 9.48 12.34 14.86
CA THR A 100 9.37 11.03 14.20
C THR A 100 8.59 11.13 12.90
N LEU A 101 9.09 10.46 11.86
CA LEU A 101 8.54 10.44 10.52
C LEU A 101 8.31 9.00 10.07
N SER A 102 7.15 8.74 9.48
CA SER A 102 6.88 7.51 8.73
C SER A 102 6.38 7.88 7.34
N ILE A 103 7.06 7.38 6.31
CA ILE A 103 6.64 7.48 4.92
C ILE A 103 6.28 6.08 4.45
N ARG A 104 5.02 5.91 4.05
CA ARG A 104 4.55 4.69 3.40
C ARG A 104 4.40 4.95 1.91
N ARG A 105 5.24 4.27 1.14
CA ARG A 105 5.32 4.46 -0.30
C ARG A 105 4.15 3.79 -1.03
N LYS A 106 3.76 4.41 -2.14
CA LYS A 106 2.77 3.84 -3.04
C LYS A 106 3.46 2.75 -3.88
N SER A 107 3.16 1.49 -3.60
CA SER A 107 3.71 0.38 -4.40
C SER A 107 3.28 0.54 -5.86
N VAL A 108 4.26 0.77 -6.74
CA VAL A 108 4.06 1.05 -8.17
C VAL A 108 3.68 -0.23 -8.91
N ASN A 109 4.19 -1.37 -8.46
CA ASN A 109 3.96 -2.67 -9.09
C ASN A 109 2.62 -3.24 -8.62
N GLY A 110 1.60 -3.17 -9.48
CA GLY A 110 0.37 -3.90 -9.25
C GLY A 110 0.63 -5.37 -9.58
N LEU A 111 0.59 -6.25 -8.58
CA LEU A 111 0.60 -7.69 -8.82
C LEU A 111 -0.67 -8.06 -9.61
N SER A 112 -0.52 -8.92 -10.61
CA SER A 112 -1.62 -9.64 -11.25
C SER A 112 -1.92 -10.94 -10.48
N LEU A 113 -3.09 -11.56 -10.70
CA LEU A 113 -3.35 -12.87 -10.11
C LEU A 113 -2.37 -13.95 -10.59
N ASN A 114 -1.87 -13.82 -11.82
CA ASN A 114 -0.84 -14.72 -12.36
C ASN A 114 0.48 -14.59 -11.59
N ASP A 115 0.85 -13.39 -11.15
CA ASP A 115 2.06 -13.17 -10.34
C ASP A 115 1.96 -13.86 -8.99
N TYR A 116 0.79 -13.83 -8.35
CA TYR A 116 0.54 -14.55 -7.10
C TYR A 116 0.73 -16.08 -7.28
N GLN A 117 0.25 -16.64 -8.38
CA GLN A 117 0.47 -18.05 -8.71
C GLN A 117 1.95 -18.36 -8.96
N ALA A 118 2.64 -17.53 -9.77
CA ALA A 118 4.05 -17.70 -10.08
C ALA A 118 4.95 -17.61 -8.84
N GLN A 119 4.55 -16.82 -7.85
CA GLN A 119 5.26 -16.65 -6.57
C GLN A 119 4.86 -17.69 -5.51
N ASN A 120 4.12 -18.75 -5.88
CA ASN A 120 3.66 -19.80 -4.96
C ASN A 120 2.85 -19.26 -3.76
N TYR A 121 2.15 -18.13 -3.92
CA TYR A 121 1.39 -17.49 -2.84
C TYR A 121 0.38 -18.44 -2.20
N TYR A 122 -0.26 -19.29 -3.02
CA TYR A 122 -1.30 -20.22 -2.57
C TYR A 122 -0.77 -21.53 -1.95
N GLN A 123 0.55 -21.72 -1.87
CA GLN A 123 1.15 -22.98 -1.41
C GLN A 123 0.80 -23.31 0.05
N LYS A 124 0.56 -22.29 0.88
CA LYS A 124 0.20 -22.44 2.30
C LYS A 124 -1.30 -22.23 2.55
N THR A 125 -2.12 -22.19 1.50
CA THR A 125 -3.56 -22.00 1.65
C THR A 125 -4.20 -23.24 2.26
N ILE A 126 -5.02 -23.05 3.29
CA ILE A 126 -5.76 -24.12 3.95
C ILE A 126 -7.23 -23.95 3.58
N ALA A 127 -7.80 -24.97 2.93
CA ALA A 127 -9.23 -25.03 2.67
C ALA A 127 -10.00 -25.28 3.99
N PHE A 128 -11.09 -24.55 4.21
CA PHE A 128 -12.04 -24.88 5.27
C PHE A 128 -13.17 -25.76 4.73
N ASP A 129 -13.77 -26.56 5.61
CA ASP A 129 -14.87 -27.45 5.21
C ASP A 129 -16.14 -26.62 4.95
N LEU A 130 -16.75 -26.84 3.78
CA LEU A 130 -17.98 -26.15 3.38
C LEU A 130 -19.16 -27.05 3.75
N ASN A 131 -19.98 -26.61 4.71
CA ASN A 131 -21.19 -27.34 5.13
C ASN A 131 -22.07 -27.72 3.93
N ASN A 132 -22.59 -28.95 3.98
CA ASN A 132 -23.23 -29.66 2.87
C ASN A 132 -24.55 -29.06 2.36
N GLU A 133 -25.12 -28.05 3.02
CA GLU A 133 -26.49 -27.58 2.77
C GLU A 133 -26.64 -26.69 1.52
N ASN A 134 -25.54 -26.11 1.00
CA ASN A 134 -25.57 -25.26 -0.20
C ASN A 134 -25.23 -26.00 -1.51
N LYS A 135 -25.10 -27.33 -1.48
CA LYS A 135 -24.61 -28.15 -2.60
C LYS A 135 -25.49 -28.18 -3.86
N ALA A 136 -26.77 -27.83 -3.76
CA ALA A 136 -27.75 -28.15 -4.81
C ALA A 136 -27.92 -27.07 -5.90
N GLN A 137 -27.40 -25.85 -5.70
CA GLN A 137 -27.72 -24.74 -6.61
C GLN A 137 -26.51 -23.99 -7.18
N GLU A 138 -25.31 -24.12 -6.61
CA GLU A 138 -24.11 -23.55 -7.22
C GLU A 138 -23.43 -24.55 -8.16
N LYS A 139 -23.55 -24.25 -9.46
CA LYS A 139 -22.87 -24.85 -10.61
C LYS A 139 -21.56 -25.54 -10.25
N ALA A 140 -21.40 -26.76 -10.76
CA ALA A 140 -20.27 -27.67 -10.56
C ALA A 140 -18.86 -27.08 -10.78
N GLY A 141 -18.71 -25.89 -11.39
CA GLY A 141 -17.42 -25.27 -11.68
C GLY A 141 -16.67 -24.80 -10.42
N LEU A 142 -17.21 -23.84 -9.67
CA LEU A 142 -16.49 -23.21 -8.55
C LEU A 142 -16.20 -24.18 -7.41
N TYR A 143 -17.19 -25.00 -7.04
CA TYR A 143 -17.00 -26.00 -5.98
C TYR A 143 -15.93 -27.03 -6.35
N GLN A 144 -15.85 -27.44 -7.62
CA GLN A 144 -14.83 -28.36 -8.07
C GLN A 144 -13.44 -27.71 -8.05
N LEU A 145 -13.33 -26.44 -8.48
CA LEU A 145 -12.08 -25.69 -8.40
C LEU A 145 -11.60 -25.53 -6.95
N TYR A 146 -12.52 -25.25 -6.03
CA TYR A 146 -12.24 -25.19 -4.59
C TYR A 146 -11.74 -26.52 -4.04
N LYS A 147 -12.43 -27.63 -4.37
CA LYS A 147 -12.03 -28.98 -3.96
C LYS A 147 -10.68 -29.40 -4.50
N ASN A 148 -10.40 -29.04 -5.75
CA ASN A 148 -9.11 -29.28 -6.40
C ASN A 148 -8.01 -28.33 -5.89
N GLN A 149 -8.36 -27.38 -5.02
CA GLN A 149 -7.46 -26.34 -4.50
C GLN A 149 -6.79 -25.53 -5.62
N ASP A 150 -7.48 -25.38 -6.75
CA ASP A 150 -7.05 -24.49 -7.83
C ASP A 150 -7.48 -23.06 -7.51
N TRP A 151 -6.76 -22.46 -6.56
CA TRP A 151 -7.11 -21.17 -5.98
C TRP A 151 -7.12 -20.04 -7.01
N SER A 152 -6.14 -20.03 -7.91
CA SER A 152 -6.00 -19.01 -8.95
C SER A 152 -7.23 -19.01 -9.88
N THR A 153 -7.58 -20.18 -10.42
CA THR A 153 -8.74 -20.33 -11.30
C THR A 153 -10.05 -20.15 -10.54
N PHE A 154 -10.12 -20.61 -9.28
CA PHE A 154 -11.28 -20.42 -8.41
C PHE A 154 -11.61 -18.93 -8.24
N ILE A 155 -10.62 -18.11 -7.86
CA ILE A 155 -10.79 -16.67 -7.66
C ILE A 155 -11.18 -15.98 -8.97
N LYS A 156 -10.47 -16.29 -10.06
CA LYS A 156 -10.76 -15.71 -11.38
C LYS A 156 -12.18 -16.05 -11.85
N THR A 157 -12.58 -17.31 -11.69
CA THR A 157 -13.94 -17.77 -12.03
C THR A 157 -14.99 -17.08 -11.17
N ALA A 158 -14.74 -16.91 -9.86
CA ALA A 158 -15.67 -16.23 -8.96
C ALA A 158 -15.88 -14.76 -9.36
N ILE A 159 -14.82 -14.09 -9.83
CA ILE A 159 -14.89 -12.71 -10.34
C ILE A 159 -15.73 -12.66 -11.63
N LEU A 160 -15.45 -13.54 -12.60
CA LEU A 160 -16.17 -13.58 -13.88
C LEU A 160 -17.64 -13.97 -13.70
N GLU A 161 -17.95 -14.83 -12.73
CA GLU A 161 -19.32 -15.17 -12.33
C GLU A 161 -19.99 -14.10 -11.44
N LYS A 162 -19.34 -12.96 -11.20
CA LYS A 162 -19.87 -11.81 -10.44
C LYS A 162 -20.28 -12.17 -9.02
N LYS A 163 -19.53 -13.07 -8.36
CA LYS A 163 -19.76 -13.43 -6.97
C LYS A 163 -19.43 -12.28 -6.03
N ASN A 164 -20.12 -12.23 -4.90
CA ASN A 164 -19.78 -11.33 -3.80
C ASN A 164 -18.54 -11.87 -3.08
N ILE A 165 -17.42 -11.18 -3.19
CA ILE A 165 -16.13 -11.60 -2.63
C ILE A 165 -15.74 -10.64 -1.51
N VAL A 166 -15.39 -11.20 -0.35
CA VAL A 166 -14.85 -10.44 0.78
C VAL A 166 -13.38 -10.82 0.96
N ILE A 167 -12.50 -9.82 1.00
CA ILE A 167 -11.07 -10.00 1.28
C ILE A 167 -10.79 -9.47 2.69
N SER A 168 -10.45 -10.36 3.62
CA SER A 168 -10.21 -10.05 5.03
C SER A 168 -8.77 -10.38 5.47
N GLY A 169 -8.34 -9.82 6.61
CA GLY A 169 -6.97 -9.97 7.13
C GLY A 169 -6.49 -8.75 7.93
N GLY A 170 -5.37 -8.89 8.66
CA GLY A 170 -4.79 -7.85 9.51
C GLY A 170 -4.29 -6.61 8.77
N THR A 171 -3.93 -5.55 9.49
CA THR A 171 -3.27 -4.36 8.92
C THR A 171 -1.98 -4.75 8.20
N SER A 172 -1.73 -4.13 7.04
CA SER A 172 -0.58 -4.43 6.17
C SER A 172 -0.50 -5.85 5.56
N SER A 173 -1.53 -6.70 5.67
CA SER A 173 -1.52 -8.06 5.09
C SER A 173 -1.67 -8.15 3.56
N GLY A 174 -1.54 -7.04 2.83
CA GLY A 174 -1.65 -7.04 1.36
C GLY A 174 -3.07 -7.05 0.77
N LYS A 175 -4.14 -6.90 1.57
CA LYS A 175 -5.55 -6.94 1.08
C LYS A 175 -5.82 -6.03 -0.12
N THR A 176 -5.40 -4.78 -0.05
CA THR A 176 -5.63 -3.80 -1.12
C THR A 176 -4.84 -4.16 -2.37
N THR A 177 -3.64 -4.73 -2.22
CA THR A 177 -2.83 -5.23 -3.33
C THR A 177 -3.52 -6.40 -4.01
N PHE A 178 -4.02 -7.36 -3.23
CA PHE A 178 -4.76 -8.51 -3.74
C PHE A 178 -6.09 -8.09 -4.41
N LEU A 179 -6.84 -7.17 -3.79
CA LEU A 179 -8.04 -6.57 -4.40
C LEU A 179 -7.71 -5.93 -5.76
N ASN A 180 -6.63 -5.15 -5.85
CA ASN A 180 -6.20 -4.54 -7.11
C ASN A 180 -5.80 -5.58 -8.17
N ALA A 181 -5.29 -6.75 -7.77
CA ALA A 181 -5.05 -7.86 -8.69
C ALA A 181 -6.36 -8.45 -9.21
N CYS A 182 -7.33 -8.72 -8.32
CA CYS A 182 -8.66 -9.20 -8.70
C CYS A 182 -9.39 -8.23 -9.66
N LEU A 183 -9.30 -6.92 -9.42
CA LEU A 183 -9.94 -5.92 -10.27
C LEU A 183 -9.43 -5.93 -11.73
N GLN A 184 -8.21 -6.43 -11.98
CA GLN A 184 -7.65 -6.50 -13.33
C GLN A 184 -8.34 -7.57 -14.19
N GLU A 185 -8.95 -8.58 -13.56
CA GLU A 185 -9.69 -9.68 -14.21
C GLU A 185 -11.14 -9.30 -14.57
N ILE A 186 -11.64 -8.17 -14.05
CA ILE A 186 -12.99 -7.71 -14.39
C ILE A 186 -13.02 -7.29 -15.88
N PRO A 187 -14.00 -7.77 -16.67
CA PRO A 187 -14.16 -7.38 -18.06
C PRO A 187 -14.26 -5.85 -18.23
N ALA A 188 -13.62 -5.31 -19.26
CA ALA A 188 -13.48 -3.85 -19.46
C ALA A 188 -14.83 -3.14 -19.74
N ASP A 189 -15.84 -3.87 -20.20
CA ASP A 189 -17.21 -3.42 -20.44
C ASP A 189 -18.07 -3.42 -19.16
N THR A 190 -17.52 -3.88 -18.03
CA THR A 190 -18.24 -3.88 -16.75
C THR A 190 -18.16 -2.49 -16.10
N ARG A 191 -19.31 -1.90 -15.81
CA ARG A 191 -19.40 -0.65 -15.04
C ARG A 191 -18.99 -0.89 -13.58
N ILE A 192 -17.98 -0.16 -13.11
CA ILE A 192 -17.45 -0.24 -11.74
C ILE A 192 -17.74 1.05 -10.98
N ILE A 193 -18.17 0.94 -9.73
CA ILE A 193 -18.27 2.07 -8.78
C ILE A 193 -17.37 1.75 -7.58
N THR A 194 -16.44 2.64 -7.28
CA THR A 194 -15.52 2.52 -6.15
C THR A 194 -15.98 3.40 -4.99
N LEU A 195 -16.05 2.84 -3.78
CA LEU A 195 -16.18 3.62 -2.54
C LEU A 195 -14.92 3.41 -1.70
N ALA A 196 -14.13 4.47 -1.52
CA ALA A 196 -12.89 4.43 -0.74
C ALA A 196 -12.71 5.71 0.08
N ALA A 197 -12.15 5.58 1.29
CA ALA A 197 -11.72 6.73 2.08
C ALA A 197 -10.46 7.36 1.45
N ARG A 198 -10.67 8.23 0.46
CA ARG A 198 -9.79 9.28 -0.11
C ARG A 198 -8.33 8.97 -0.52
N GLN A 199 -7.76 7.80 -0.25
CA GLN A 199 -6.31 7.54 -0.39
C GLN A 199 -5.94 6.29 -1.21
N GLY A 200 -6.89 5.67 -1.91
CA GLY A 200 -6.64 4.52 -2.78
C GLY A 200 -7.36 4.67 -4.10
N ARG A 201 -6.72 5.27 -5.11
CA ARG A 201 -7.23 5.25 -6.48
C ARG A 201 -7.08 3.82 -7.01
N LEU A 202 -8.20 3.12 -7.21
CA LEU A 202 -8.18 1.78 -7.79
C LEU A 202 -7.77 1.89 -9.25
N LYS A 203 -6.80 1.07 -9.69
CA LYS A 203 -6.27 1.12 -11.07
C LYS A 203 -7.31 0.76 -12.14
N ALA A 204 -8.46 0.18 -11.76
CA ALA A 204 -9.53 -0.16 -12.69
C ALA A 204 -10.16 1.06 -13.39
N GLU A 205 -10.08 2.24 -12.78
CA GLU A 205 -10.69 3.48 -13.30
C GLU A 205 -9.97 4.05 -14.54
N SER A 206 -8.77 3.56 -14.89
CA SER A 206 -7.98 4.09 -16.02
C SER A 206 -8.17 3.33 -17.34
N ARG A 207 -9.07 2.34 -17.41
CA ARG A 207 -9.43 1.70 -18.70
C ARG A 207 -10.53 2.51 -19.36
N SER A 208 -10.15 3.56 -20.10
CA SER A 208 -11.04 4.26 -21.02
C SER A 208 -11.53 3.29 -22.11
N PRO A 209 -12.83 3.27 -22.45
CA PRO A 209 -13.29 2.51 -23.61
C PRO A 209 -12.61 3.08 -24.86
N ARG A 210 -11.99 2.22 -25.66
CA ARG A 210 -11.61 2.55 -27.03
C ARG A 210 -12.85 2.55 -27.91
#